data_AF-A0A2E9MIA8-F1
#
_entry.id   AF-A0A2E9MIA8-F1
#
_cell.length_a   1.000
_cell.length_b   1.000
_cell.length_c   1.000
_cell.angle_alpha   90.00
_cell.angle_beta   90.00
_cell.angle_gamma   90.00
#
_symmetry.space_group_name_H-M   'P 1'
#
loop_
_entity.id
_entity.type
_entity.pdbx_description
1 polymer ?
#
loop_
_entity_poly.entity_id
_entity_poly.type
_entity_poly.pdbx_seq_one_letter_code
_entity_poly.pdbx_strand_id
1 'polypeptide(L)'
;MLNRTGRLVVLLTCAVAVSGPSHAQQTQASPGSLLVHESFEDTAFASRGWCDGAPVIIEDPTAPDGSRVALWHWFQTGAISPDGGGGRLRLPALDDVTIGYRLRLSDDWTWTGRGYHPHSFSLLTNLDPEYVGPAFTHLTTYAEVVDGIPRLALRDGRNVDPDHVDPTEPMWSEDAAVAGCNGDTDGHGLGDCYRSGENWFNGKIWRADRVLLPSPTAPNQVPAWHEIRARFRLNSVADGVTHRDGVLQMWFDRELIIDVQDAVLRSARHPHMLFNQLFVGPYYGPGVPHPQSM
;
A
#
# COMPACT_ATOMS: atom_id res chain seq x y z
N MET A 1 -41.80 20.16 -12.14
CA MET A 1 -42.15 19.29 -10.99
C MET A 1 -40.89 18.49 -10.65
N LEU A 2 -39.92 19.05 -9.93
CA LEU A 2 -39.69 18.93 -8.48
C LEU A 2 -39.98 17.54 -7.89
N ASN A 3 -38.92 16.79 -7.56
CA ASN A 3 -38.49 16.47 -6.18
C ASN A 3 -37.19 15.63 -6.29
N ARG A 4 -35.99 16.13 -5.96
CA ARG A 4 -35.41 16.44 -4.64
C ARG A 4 -35.47 15.31 -3.60
N THR A 5 -34.27 14.78 -3.32
CA THR A 5 -33.72 14.36 -2.01
C THR A 5 -34.42 13.25 -1.22
N GLY A 6 -33.69 12.15 -1.03
CA GLY A 6 -33.79 11.27 0.14
C GLY A 6 -32.44 11.19 0.84
N ARG A 7 -32.23 12.04 1.86
CA ARG A 7 -31.26 11.82 2.95
C ARG A 7 -31.84 10.75 3.86
N LEU A 8 -31.04 9.78 4.31
CA LEU A 8 -31.38 8.86 5.41
C LEU A 8 -30.42 9.18 6.57
N VAL A 9 -30.82 10.04 7.51
CA VAL A 9 -31.45 9.76 8.82
C VAL A 9 -30.66 8.74 9.67
N VAL A 10 -29.88 9.30 10.60
CA VAL A 10 -29.29 8.59 11.74
C VAL A 10 -30.41 8.28 12.73
N LEU A 11 -30.62 7.00 13.04
CA LEU A 11 -31.45 6.54 14.14
C LEU A 11 -30.53 6.15 15.30
N LEU A 12 -30.53 6.97 16.35
CA LEU A 12 -30.02 6.61 17.66
C LEU A 12 -31.07 5.70 18.31
N THR A 13 -30.72 4.45 18.59
CA THR A 13 -31.50 3.60 19.50
C THR A 13 -30.59 3.08 20.60
N CYS A 14 -30.83 3.53 21.83
CA CYS A 14 -30.34 2.90 23.05
C CYS A 14 -30.87 1.46 23.11
N ALA A 15 -29.97 0.49 23.20
CA ALA A 15 -30.33 -0.88 23.57
C ALA A 15 -29.78 -1.16 24.98
N VAL A 16 -30.69 -1.58 25.86
CA VAL A 16 -30.42 -2.09 27.20
C VAL A 16 -29.60 -3.38 27.07
N ALA A 17 -28.49 -3.46 27.79
CA ALA A 17 -27.62 -4.63 27.80
C ALA A 17 -28.28 -5.81 28.52
N VAL A 18 -28.40 -6.95 27.82
CA VAL A 18 -28.54 -8.27 28.43
C VAL A 18 -27.25 -9.02 28.13
N SER A 19 -26.52 -9.37 29.19
CA SER A 19 -25.23 -10.05 29.13
C SER A 19 -25.39 -11.51 28.70
N GLY A 20 -24.87 -11.84 27.51
CA GLY A 20 -24.56 -13.18 27.04
C GLY A 20 -23.08 -13.29 26.66
N PRO A 21 -22.50 -14.51 26.55
CA PRO A 21 -21.06 -14.69 26.46
C PRO A 21 -20.50 -14.11 25.15
N SER A 22 -19.44 -13.31 25.30
CA SER A 22 -18.71 -12.63 24.24
C SER A 22 -18.07 -13.63 23.27
N HIS A 23 -18.62 -13.73 22.06
CA HIS A 23 -17.81 -14.03 20.89
C HIS A 23 -17.44 -12.68 20.28
N ALA A 24 -16.14 -12.41 20.14
CA ALA A 24 -15.64 -11.20 19.49
C ALA A 24 -16.09 -11.21 18.02
N GLN A 25 -17.26 -10.61 17.77
CA GLN A 25 -17.77 -10.39 16.45
C GLN A 25 -16.95 -9.24 15.86
N GLN A 26 -15.97 -9.57 15.01
CA GLN A 26 -15.25 -8.57 14.21
C GLN A 26 -16.31 -7.84 13.38
N THR A 27 -16.62 -6.62 13.76
CA THR A 27 -17.48 -5.72 12.99
C THR A 27 -16.83 -5.48 11.64
N GLN A 28 -17.39 -6.07 10.58
CA GLN A 28 -17.03 -5.73 9.21
C GLN A 28 -17.29 -4.23 9.01
N ALA A 29 -16.28 -3.52 8.53
CA ALA A 29 -16.40 -2.12 8.16
C ALA A 29 -17.44 -1.97 7.04
N SER A 30 -18.30 -0.94 7.13
CA SER A 30 -19.26 -0.66 6.05
C SER A 30 -18.52 -0.08 4.84
N PRO A 31 -18.94 -0.38 3.59
CA PRO A 31 -18.36 0.25 2.41
C PRO A 31 -18.31 1.77 2.54
N GLY A 32 -17.11 2.36 2.35
CA GLY A 32 -16.90 3.80 2.46
C GLY A 32 -16.67 4.36 3.87
N SER A 33 -16.51 3.52 4.89
CA SER A 33 -16.11 4.01 6.23
C SER A 33 -14.63 4.37 6.28
N LEU A 34 -14.31 5.54 6.85
CA LEU A 34 -12.95 5.89 7.23
C LEU A 34 -12.47 4.95 8.35
N LEU A 35 -11.44 4.16 8.06
CA LEU A 35 -10.88 3.19 9.00
C LEU A 35 -9.96 3.85 10.02
N VAL A 36 -9.00 4.63 9.52
CA VAL A 36 -8.03 5.38 10.31
C VAL A 36 -7.73 6.71 9.61
N HIS A 37 -7.47 7.73 10.41
CA HIS A 37 -6.95 9.02 10.00
C HIS A 37 -5.85 9.42 10.96
N GLU A 38 -4.64 9.63 10.43
CA GLU A 38 -3.48 10.05 11.19
C GLU A 38 -3.06 11.44 10.69
N SER A 39 -3.30 12.46 11.51
CA SER A 39 -2.92 13.85 11.20
C SER A 39 -1.52 14.21 11.70
N PHE A 40 -0.86 13.34 12.47
CA PHE A 40 0.48 13.58 13.02
C PHE A 40 0.59 14.82 13.93
N GLU A 41 -0.50 15.25 14.56
CA GLU A 41 -0.48 16.40 15.49
C GLU A 41 0.18 16.07 16.84
N ASP A 42 0.21 14.79 17.21
CA ASP A 42 0.79 14.31 18.45
C ASP A 42 1.43 12.92 18.30
N THR A 43 2.23 12.53 19.29
CA THR A 43 2.99 11.28 19.31
C THR A 43 2.21 10.09 19.91
N ALA A 44 0.90 10.22 20.15
CA ALA A 44 0.09 9.15 20.75
C ALA A 44 -0.28 8.03 19.76
N PHE A 45 0.63 7.68 18.85
CA PHE A 45 0.45 6.69 17.78
C PHE A 45 -0.04 5.33 18.28
N ALA A 46 0.54 4.82 19.37
CA ALA A 46 0.14 3.53 19.95
C ALA A 46 -1.33 3.51 20.38
N SER A 47 -1.86 4.63 20.88
CA SER A 47 -3.28 4.74 21.24
C SER A 47 -4.21 4.68 20.03
N ARG A 48 -3.69 5.02 18.85
CA ARG A 48 -4.38 4.92 17.55
C ARG A 48 -4.09 3.61 16.80
N GLY A 49 -3.36 2.68 17.44
CA GLY A 49 -3.11 1.34 16.93
C GLY A 49 -1.83 1.18 16.10
N TRP A 50 -0.96 2.19 16.07
CA TRP A 50 0.34 2.07 15.42
C TRP A 50 1.33 1.23 16.25
N CYS A 51 2.17 0.46 15.55
CA CYS A 51 3.30 -0.29 16.11
C CYS A 51 4.51 -0.27 15.16
N ASP A 52 5.60 -0.97 15.51
CA ASP A 52 6.86 -1.11 14.75
C ASP A 52 7.71 0.14 14.52
N GLY A 53 7.23 1.29 14.96
CA GLY A 53 7.98 2.54 14.98
C GLY A 53 7.06 3.74 15.10
N ALA A 54 7.66 4.92 15.11
CA ALA A 54 6.96 6.18 15.24
C ALA A 54 7.71 7.22 14.40
N PRO A 55 7.08 7.77 13.34
CA PRO A 55 7.74 8.81 12.57
C PRO A 55 8.02 10.03 13.46
N VAL A 56 9.06 10.77 13.11
CA VAL A 56 9.35 12.05 13.75
C VAL A 56 8.27 13.05 13.35
N ILE A 57 7.72 13.77 14.32
CA ILE A 57 6.75 14.84 14.05
C ILE A 57 7.46 16.19 14.11
N ILE A 58 7.23 17.02 13.09
CA ILE A 58 7.68 18.42 13.07
C ILE A 58 6.51 19.37 12.87
N GLU A 59 6.69 20.63 13.27
CA GLU A 59 5.76 21.70 12.92
C GLU A 59 5.97 22.14 11.48
N ASP A 60 4.87 22.32 10.75
CA ASP A 60 4.87 22.81 9.39
C ASP A 60 3.62 23.68 9.15
N PRO A 61 3.79 25.01 8.97
CA PRO A 61 2.66 25.91 8.74
C PRO A 61 1.98 25.71 7.39
N THR A 62 2.58 24.93 6.48
CA THR A 62 2.00 24.55 5.19
C THR A 62 1.39 23.15 5.22
N ALA A 63 1.36 22.50 6.39
CA ALA A 63 0.76 21.18 6.55
C ALA A 63 -0.67 21.17 5.97
N PRO A 64 -1.02 20.17 5.15
CA PRO A 64 -2.31 20.14 4.50
C PRO A 64 -3.46 19.82 5.47
N ASP A 65 -3.18 19.14 6.58
CA ASP A 65 -4.12 18.88 7.66
C ASP A 65 -3.46 19.25 9.00
N GLY A 66 -3.88 20.36 9.61
CA GLY A 66 -3.38 20.78 10.92
C GLY A 66 -2.15 21.68 10.86
N SER A 67 -1.16 21.40 11.70
CA SER A 67 0.04 22.22 11.89
C SER A 67 1.33 21.40 11.95
N ARG A 68 1.23 20.08 11.83
CA ARG A 68 2.34 19.15 11.99
C ARG A 68 2.30 18.06 10.93
N VAL A 69 3.46 17.45 10.69
CA VAL A 69 3.63 16.38 9.70
C VAL A 69 4.57 15.32 10.22
N ALA A 70 4.42 14.09 9.73
CA ALA A 70 5.48 13.10 9.80
C ALA A 70 6.63 13.52 8.87
N LEU A 71 7.84 13.54 9.41
CA LEU A 71 9.08 13.77 8.66
C LEU A 71 9.87 12.47 8.61
N TRP A 72 10.20 12.03 7.40
CA TRP A 72 11.19 10.99 7.16
C TRP A 72 12.46 11.62 6.62
N HIS A 73 13.48 11.71 7.47
CA HIS A 73 14.77 12.32 7.13
C HIS A 73 15.87 11.26 7.10
N TRP A 74 16.57 11.14 5.97
CA TRP A 74 17.83 10.41 5.88
C TRP A 74 18.99 11.38 6.14
N PHE A 75 19.71 11.20 7.26
CA PHE A 75 20.74 12.16 7.69
C PHE A 75 22.10 12.04 6.98
N GLN A 76 22.33 10.98 6.20
CA GLN A 76 23.63 10.71 5.57
C GLN A 76 23.47 9.98 4.24
N THR A 77 24.40 10.23 3.32
CA THR A 77 24.56 9.45 2.09
C THR A 77 24.66 7.96 2.40
N GLY A 78 23.98 7.13 1.63
CA GLY A 78 23.95 5.69 1.80
C GLY A 78 22.99 5.20 2.89
N ALA A 79 22.32 6.09 3.63
CA ALA A 79 21.30 5.66 4.58
C ALA A 79 20.12 4.99 3.86
N ILE A 80 19.74 3.80 4.32
CA ILE A 80 18.66 3.00 3.73
C ILE A 80 17.31 3.21 4.42
N SER A 81 17.33 3.71 5.65
CA SER A 81 16.14 4.01 6.44
C SER A 81 16.21 5.45 6.96
N PRO A 82 15.07 6.16 7.04
CA PRO A 82 14.99 7.48 7.63
C PRO A 82 14.98 7.38 9.16
N ASP A 83 15.18 8.52 9.82
CA ASP A 83 14.86 8.67 11.24
C ASP A 83 13.38 8.41 11.54
N GLY A 84 13.09 7.96 12.75
CA GLY A 84 11.76 7.47 13.16
C GLY A 84 11.34 6.13 12.52
N GLY A 85 12.00 5.70 11.45
CA GLY A 85 11.73 4.43 10.77
C GLY A 85 10.35 4.35 10.12
N GLY A 86 9.85 3.13 9.97
CA GLY A 86 8.50 2.84 9.51
C GLY A 86 7.52 2.60 10.66
N GLY A 87 6.24 2.51 10.35
CA GLY A 87 5.19 2.13 11.28
C GLY A 87 4.19 1.17 10.63
N ARG A 88 3.50 0.40 11.47
CA ARG A 88 2.40 -0.48 11.07
C ARG A 88 1.13 -0.07 11.75
N LEU A 89 0.02 -0.31 11.08
CA LEU A 89 -1.30 -0.13 11.61
C LEU A 89 -2.10 -1.41 11.33
N ARG A 90 -2.73 -1.94 12.37
CA ARG A 90 -3.63 -3.08 12.26
C ARG A 90 -4.99 -2.62 11.74
N LEU A 91 -5.48 -3.33 10.73
CA LEU A 91 -6.80 -3.10 10.13
C LEU A 91 -7.70 -4.30 10.44
N PRO A 92 -9.04 -4.13 10.45
CA PRO A 92 -9.93 -5.27 10.29
C PRO A 92 -9.61 -6.00 8.97
N ALA A 93 -10.04 -7.25 8.84
CA ALA A 93 -9.87 -8.00 7.61
C ALA A 93 -10.75 -7.39 6.50
N LEU A 94 -10.13 -7.01 5.38
CA LEU A 94 -10.75 -6.24 4.30
C LEU A 94 -10.33 -6.80 2.94
N ASP A 95 -11.23 -6.75 1.97
CA ASP A 95 -10.98 -7.10 0.56
C ASP A 95 -10.88 -5.88 -0.36
N ASP A 96 -11.40 -4.72 0.07
CA ASP A 96 -11.36 -3.45 -0.67
C ASP A 96 -10.84 -2.33 0.23
N VAL A 97 -9.66 -1.79 -0.08
CA VAL A 97 -8.98 -0.77 0.73
C VAL A 97 -8.52 0.37 -0.15
N THR A 98 -8.82 1.60 0.25
CA THR A 98 -8.22 2.80 -0.31
C THR A 98 -7.30 3.45 0.74
N ILE A 99 -6.04 3.62 0.37
CA ILE A 99 -5.05 4.40 1.15
C ILE A 99 -5.00 5.79 0.52
N GLY A 100 -5.02 6.83 1.36
CA GLY A 100 -4.77 8.21 0.95
C GLY A 100 -3.67 8.82 1.81
N TYR A 101 -2.75 9.55 1.18
CA TYR A 101 -1.70 10.29 1.88
C TYR A 101 -1.33 11.55 1.10
N ARG A 102 -0.69 12.50 1.79
CA ARG A 102 -0.12 13.70 1.18
C ARG A 102 1.38 13.65 1.30
N LEU A 103 2.05 13.92 0.19
CA LEU A 103 3.49 13.75 0.04
C LEU A 103 4.12 15.07 -0.38
N ARG A 104 5.24 15.43 0.23
CA ARG A 104 6.09 16.52 -0.18
C ARG A 104 7.54 16.05 -0.08
N LEU A 105 8.39 16.46 -1.00
CA LEU A 105 9.82 16.13 -0.99
C LEU A 105 10.62 17.35 -0.57
N SER A 106 11.82 17.18 0.00
CA SER A 106 12.72 18.32 0.22
C SER A 106 13.13 18.99 -1.08
N ASP A 107 13.53 20.27 -1.02
CA ASP A 107 13.89 21.07 -2.21
C ASP A 107 15.22 20.63 -2.86
N ASP A 108 15.96 19.74 -2.20
CA ASP A 108 17.16 19.09 -2.69
C ASP A 108 16.94 17.63 -3.11
N TRP A 109 15.70 17.14 -3.10
CA TRP A 109 15.42 15.71 -3.31
C TRP A 109 15.97 15.15 -4.62
N THR A 110 16.75 14.08 -4.49
CA THR A 110 17.33 13.35 -5.62
C THR A 110 16.84 11.90 -5.64
N TRP A 111 16.16 11.55 -6.72
CA TRP A 111 15.81 10.17 -7.03
C TRP A 111 17.06 9.32 -7.29
N THR A 112 17.01 8.04 -6.92
CA THR A 112 18.19 7.16 -7.03
C THR A 112 18.47 6.70 -8.47
N GLY A 113 17.52 6.82 -9.39
CA GLY A 113 17.58 6.22 -10.72
C GLY A 113 17.47 4.68 -10.68
N ARG A 114 17.07 4.12 -9.54
CA ARG A 114 16.82 2.68 -9.37
C ARG A 114 15.32 2.46 -9.38
N GLY A 115 14.85 1.82 -10.45
CA GLY A 115 13.42 1.57 -10.71
C GLY A 115 12.71 0.62 -9.73
N TYR A 116 13.23 0.41 -8.52
CA TYR A 116 12.66 -0.45 -7.48
C TYR A 116 12.60 0.23 -6.09
N HIS A 117 13.11 1.45 -5.90
CA HIS A 117 13.03 2.20 -4.62
C HIS A 117 12.60 3.67 -4.79
N PRO A 118 12.00 4.29 -3.76
CA PRO A 118 11.73 3.76 -2.42
C PRO A 118 10.61 2.72 -2.37
N HIS A 119 10.56 1.97 -1.27
CA HIS A 119 9.33 1.33 -0.80
C HIS A 119 8.67 2.24 0.23
N SER A 120 7.37 2.52 0.14
CA SER A 120 6.74 3.52 1.01
C SER A 120 5.49 3.01 1.73
N PHE A 121 4.38 2.79 1.01
CA PHE A 121 3.09 2.43 1.60
C PHE A 121 2.63 1.08 1.07
N SER A 122 2.32 0.16 1.97
CA SER A 122 2.02 -1.22 1.63
C SER A 122 0.83 -1.78 2.41
N LEU A 123 0.00 -2.59 1.77
CA LEU A 123 -0.95 -3.46 2.46
C LEU A 123 -0.37 -4.87 2.54
N LEU A 124 -0.57 -5.51 3.70
CA LEU A 124 -0.24 -6.91 3.94
C LEU A 124 -1.49 -7.67 4.40
N THR A 125 -1.39 -9.00 4.44
CA THR A 125 -2.56 -9.87 4.60
C THR A 125 -2.56 -10.68 5.89
N ASN A 126 -3.74 -11.22 6.20
CA ASN A 126 -4.00 -12.11 7.32
C ASN A 126 -3.33 -13.48 7.23
N LEU A 127 -2.64 -13.81 6.13
CA LEU A 127 -1.86 -15.04 6.01
C LEU A 127 -0.42 -14.90 6.52
N ASP A 128 0.05 -13.67 6.71
CA ASP A 128 1.39 -13.42 7.19
C ASP A 128 1.44 -13.13 8.69
N PRO A 129 2.55 -13.47 9.36
CA PRO A 129 2.80 -13.05 10.73
C PRO A 129 2.70 -11.53 10.89
N GLU A 130 2.27 -11.11 12.08
CA GLU A 130 2.08 -9.69 12.42
C GLU A 130 3.28 -8.80 12.10
N TYR A 131 4.50 -9.29 12.34
CA TYR A 131 5.74 -8.53 12.19
C TYR A 131 6.56 -8.97 10.96
N VAL A 132 5.89 -9.37 9.87
CA VAL A 132 6.56 -9.82 8.64
C VAL A 132 7.18 -8.64 7.87
N GLY A 133 8.40 -8.80 7.35
CA GLY A 133 8.97 -7.84 6.39
C GLY A 133 8.22 -7.88 5.05
N PRO A 134 8.07 -6.75 4.34
CA PRO A 134 7.20 -6.66 3.15
C PRO A 134 7.75 -7.41 1.92
N ALA A 135 9.04 -7.76 1.90
CA ALA A 135 9.70 -8.29 0.70
C ALA A 135 9.31 -9.74 0.34
N PHE A 136 8.90 -10.56 1.32
CA PHE A 136 8.62 -11.98 1.12
C PHE A 136 7.41 -12.44 1.96
N THR A 137 6.22 -12.32 1.36
CA THR A 137 4.89 -12.47 1.98
C THR A 137 3.97 -13.29 1.07
N HIS A 138 2.74 -13.56 1.52
CA HIS A 138 1.69 -14.15 0.67
C HIS A 138 0.99 -13.09 -0.20
N LEU A 139 1.07 -11.82 0.19
CA LEU A 139 0.79 -10.67 -0.67
C LEU A 139 1.27 -9.41 0.05
N THR A 140 2.10 -8.63 -0.63
CA THR A 140 2.39 -7.23 -0.29
C THR A 140 1.99 -6.36 -1.47
N THR A 141 1.18 -5.34 -1.21
CA THR A 141 0.95 -4.26 -2.19
C THR A 141 1.92 -3.11 -1.96
N TYR A 142 2.13 -2.29 -2.98
CA TYR A 142 2.90 -1.05 -2.87
C TYR A 142 2.14 0.07 -3.58
N ALA A 143 2.02 1.20 -2.91
CA ALA A 143 1.58 2.48 -3.47
C ALA A 143 2.69 3.51 -3.21
N GLU A 144 3.36 3.92 -4.27
CA GLU A 144 4.61 4.67 -4.14
C GLU A 144 4.94 5.48 -5.40
N VAL A 145 5.93 6.34 -5.27
CA VAL A 145 6.50 7.10 -6.38
C VAL A 145 7.97 6.72 -6.49
N VAL A 146 8.38 6.24 -7.67
CA VAL A 146 9.75 5.81 -7.94
C VAL A 146 10.29 6.57 -9.12
N ASP A 147 11.42 7.23 -8.92
CA ASP A 147 12.04 8.13 -9.91
C ASP A 147 11.04 9.16 -10.48
N GLY A 148 10.16 9.67 -9.60
CA GLY A 148 9.14 10.66 -9.92
C GLY A 148 7.92 10.12 -10.65
N ILE A 149 7.85 8.80 -10.87
CA ILE A 149 6.75 8.12 -11.56
C ILE A 149 5.91 7.36 -10.51
N PRO A 150 4.65 7.76 -10.28
CA PRO A 150 3.76 7.01 -9.40
C PRO A 150 3.51 5.59 -9.93
N ARG A 151 3.41 4.63 -9.01
CA ARG A 151 3.21 3.23 -9.33
C ARG A 151 2.42 2.47 -8.28
N LEU A 152 1.79 1.40 -8.73
CA LEU A 152 1.28 0.31 -7.91
C LEU A 152 2.13 -0.93 -8.16
N ALA A 153 2.37 -1.74 -7.14
CA ALA A 153 3.03 -3.03 -7.33
C ALA A 153 2.50 -4.10 -6.38
N LEU A 154 2.71 -5.36 -6.76
CA LEU A 154 2.45 -6.54 -5.96
C LEU A 154 3.73 -7.37 -5.80
N ARG A 155 3.83 -8.09 -4.68
CA ARG A 155 4.76 -9.21 -4.46
C ARG A 155 4.05 -10.30 -3.68
N ASP A 156 4.36 -11.56 -3.98
CA ASP A 156 3.78 -12.69 -3.26
C ASP A 156 4.71 -13.91 -3.27
N GLY A 157 6.00 -13.69 -2.99
CA GLY A 157 7.04 -14.71 -3.07
C GLY A 157 6.77 -16.01 -2.28
N ARG A 158 5.96 -15.96 -1.22
CA ARG A 158 5.57 -17.18 -0.46
C ARG A 158 4.60 -18.09 -1.21
N ASN A 159 3.94 -17.59 -2.24
CA ASN A 159 3.03 -18.37 -3.08
C ASN A 159 3.76 -19.01 -4.27
N VAL A 160 5.05 -18.69 -4.49
CA VAL A 160 5.76 -19.19 -5.67
C VAL A 160 5.90 -20.70 -5.60
N ASP A 161 5.36 -21.38 -6.61
CA ASP A 161 5.70 -22.77 -6.88
C ASP A 161 7.09 -22.83 -7.53
N PRO A 162 8.11 -23.40 -6.84
CA PRO A 162 9.47 -23.48 -7.35
C PRO A 162 9.64 -24.46 -8.53
N ASP A 163 8.68 -25.35 -8.79
CA ASP A 163 8.74 -26.30 -9.89
C ASP A 163 8.23 -25.71 -11.22
N HIS A 164 7.51 -24.58 -11.16
CA HIS A 164 6.92 -23.90 -12.32
C HIS A 164 7.30 -22.42 -12.37
N VAL A 165 8.59 -22.15 -12.57
CA VAL A 165 9.16 -20.80 -12.53
C VAL A 165 9.43 -20.27 -13.95
N ASP A 166 8.35 -19.95 -14.66
CA ASP A 166 8.41 -19.25 -15.94
C ASP A 166 7.26 -18.23 -16.01
N PRO A 167 7.56 -16.92 -15.97
CA PRO A 167 6.51 -15.90 -16.02
C PRO A 167 5.89 -15.74 -17.42
N THR A 168 6.46 -16.34 -18.47
CA THR A 168 5.95 -16.27 -19.86
C THR A 168 4.84 -17.27 -20.15
N GLU A 169 4.69 -18.29 -19.32
CA GLU A 169 3.65 -19.29 -19.43
C GLU A 169 2.29 -18.73 -18.95
N PRO A 170 1.15 -19.24 -19.46
CA PRO A 170 -0.13 -18.97 -18.83
C PRO A 170 -0.13 -19.54 -17.40
N MET A 171 -1.05 -19.05 -16.56
CA MET A 171 -1.27 -19.60 -15.22
C MET A 171 -1.43 -21.13 -15.29
N TRP A 172 -0.46 -21.84 -14.74
CA TRP A 172 -0.36 -23.30 -14.86
C TRP A 172 -1.31 -24.02 -13.91
N SER A 173 -1.65 -23.38 -12.77
CA SER A 173 -2.64 -23.88 -11.82
C SER A 173 -3.27 -22.77 -10.98
N GLU A 174 -4.33 -23.13 -10.28
CA GLU A 174 -4.97 -22.32 -9.24
C GLU A 174 -4.13 -22.21 -7.95
N ASP A 175 -3.02 -22.95 -7.86
CA ASP A 175 -2.04 -22.95 -6.77
C ASP A 175 -0.76 -22.18 -7.17
N ALA A 176 -0.94 -20.98 -7.73
CA ALA A 176 0.13 -20.16 -8.28
C ALA A 176 0.28 -18.82 -7.55
N ALA A 177 1.51 -18.29 -7.56
CA ALA A 177 1.78 -16.89 -7.30
C ALA A 177 1.19 -15.99 -8.41
N VAL A 178 0.83 -14.77 -8.05
CA VAL A 178 0.08 -13.84 -8.93
C VAL A 178 0.92 -12.65 -9.41
N ALA A 179 2.04 -12.36 -8.74
CA ALA A 179 2.92 -11.24 -9.09
C ALA A 179 4.12 -11.66 -9.96
N GLY A 180 4.02 -12.77 -10.69
CA GLY A 180 5.08 -13.33 -11.53
C GLY A 180 5.63 -14.65 -10.99
N CYS A 181 6.71 -15.15 -11.61
CA CYS A 181 7.26 -16.50 -11.48
C CYS A 181 6.36 -17.65 -11.96
N ASN A 182 5.07 -17.69 -11.60
CA ASN A 182 4.17 -18.79 -11.97
C ASN A 182 3.25 -18.46 -13.17
N GLY A 183 3.77 -17.70 -14.13
CA GLY A 183 3.05 -17.26 -15.32
C GLY A 183 2.26 -15.95 -15.16
N ASP A 184 1.61 -15.52 -16.24
CA ASP A 184 0.73 -14.35 -16.24
C ASP A 184 -0.72 -14.74 -15.89
N THR A 185 -1.11 -14.40 -14.66
CA THR A 185 -2.41 -14.78 -14.08
C THR A 185 -3.60 -13.94 -14.55
N ASP A 186 -3.36 -12.70 -14.96
CA ASP A 186 -4.42 -11.73 -15.28
C ASP A 186 -4.29 -11.08 -16.67
N GLY A 187 -3.15 -11.26 -17.35
CA GLY A 187 -2.90 -10.69 -18.68
C GLY A 187 -2.35 -9.26 -18.63
N HIS A 188 -2.03 -8.74 -17.43
CA HIS A 188 -1.50 -7.38 -17.25
C HIS A 188 0.03 -7.32 -17.26
N GLY A 189 0.67 -8.39 -17.74
CA GLY A 189 2.11 -8.48 -17.89
C GLY A 189 2.71 -9.54 -16.98
N LEU A 190 3.88 -10.02 -17.41
CA LEU A 190 4.52 -11.21 -16.86
C LEU A 190 5.00 -11.06 -15.41
N GLY A 191 5.22 -9.82 -14.97
CA GLY A 191 5.96 -9.52 -13.75
C GLY A 191 7.43 -9.93 -13.86
N ASP A 192 8.12 -9.80 -12.74
CA ASP A 192 9.52 -10.18 -12.55
C ASP A 192 9.59 -11.52 -11.81
N CYS A 193 10.66 -12.28 -12.09
CA CYS A 193 10.99 -13.47 -11.32
C CYS A 193 12.51 -13.59 -11.16
N TYR A 194 12.98 -13.71 -9.92
CA TYR A 194 14.40 -13.77 -9.63
C TYR A 194 14.69 -14.53 -8.33
N ARG A 195 15.89 -15.10 -8.23
CA ARG A 195 16.35 -15.71 -6.98
C ARG A 195 16.90 -14.68 -6.01
N SER A 196 16.58 -14.85 -4.73
CA SER A 196 17.29 -14.19 -3.63
C SER A 196 17.52 -15.20 -2.51
N GLY A 197 18.79 -15.56 -2.31
CA GLY A 197 19.16 -16.70 -1.48
C GLY A 197 18.56 -18.00 -2.04
N GLU A 198 17.89 -18.75 -1.18
CA GLU A 198 17.24 -20.03 -1.52
C GLU A 198 15.82 -19.86 -2.08
N ASN A 199 15.24 -18.66 -1.98
CA ASN A 199 13.86 -18.40 -2.34
C ASN A 199 13.73 -17.73 -3.71
N TRP A 200 12.60 -17.96 -4.36
CA TRP A 200 12.16 -17.20 -5.51
C TRP A 200 11.36 -15.97 -5.05
N PHE A 201 11.71 -14.82 -5.62
CA PHE A 201 11.01 -13.57 -5.43
C PHE A 201 10.40 -13.15 -6.75
N ASN A 202 9.27 -12.46 -6.67
CA ASN A 202 8.57 -11.93 -7.81
C ASN A 202 8.17 -10.48 -7.58
N GLY A 203 7.57 -9.88 -8.60
CA GLY A 203 6.97 -8.56 -8.51
C GLY A 203 6.24 -8.18 -9.79
N LYS A 204 5.04 -7.59 -9.67
CA LYS A 204 4.28 -7.05 -10.81
C LYS A 204 4.05 -5.57 -10.56
N ILE A 205 4.30 -4.72 -11.57
CA ILE A 205 4.33 -3.26 -11.42
C ILE A 205 3.49 -2.59 -12.51
N TRP A 206 2.63 -1.66 -12.10
CA TRP A 206 1.87 -0.75 -12.97
C TRP A 206 2.32 0.68 -12.68
N ARG A 207 2.66 1.44 -13.72
CA ARG A 207 3.24 2.77 -13.59
C ARG A 207 2.38 3.79 -14.32
N ALA A 208 2.40 5.03 -13.84
CA ALA A 208 1.96 6.16 -14.65
C ALA A 208 2.78 6.23 -15.94
N ASP A 209 2.20 6.81 -16.98
CA ASP A 209 2.82 6.99 -18.30
C ASP A 209 3.84 8.14 -18.35
N ARG A 210 3.97 8.90 -17.25
CA ARG A 210 4.78 10.11 -17.16
C ARG A 210 5.31 10.36 -15.75
N VAL A 211 6.31 11.23 -15.67
CA VAL A 211 6.81 11.80 -14.41
C VAL A 211 5.78 12.79 -13.87
N LEU A 212 5.33 12.59 -12.63
CA LEU A 212 4.37 13.47 -11.94
C LEU A 212 4.97 14.13 -10.69
N LEU A 213 6.10 13.61 -10.19
CA LEU A 213 6.82 14.16 -9.05
C LEU A 213 8.33 14.25 -9.36
N PRO A 214 8.73 15.16 -10.27
CA PRO A 214 10.13 15.31 -10.64
C PRO A 214 10.98 15.76 -9.44
N SER A 215 12.27 15.46 -9.48
CA SER A 215 13.23 16.12 -8.57
C SER A 215 13.17 17.65 -8.78
N PRO A 216 13.28 18.44 -7.70
CA PRO A 216 13.36 19.89 -7.80
C PRO A 216 14.52 20.31 -8.73
N THR A 217 14.28 21.27 -9.61
CA THR A 217 15.27 21.70 -10.62
C THR A 217 16.08 22.92 -10.19
N ALA A 218 15.71 23.55 -9.08
CA ALA A 218 16.38 24.73 -8.54
C ALA A 218 16.33 24.75 -7.00
N PRO A 219 17.42 25.20 -6.33
CA PRO A 219 17.39 25.47 -4.89
C PRO A 219 16.29 26.49 -4.55
N ASN A 220 15.58 26.28 -3.44
CA ASN A 220 14.48 27.14 -2.95
C ASN A 220 13.18 27.11 -3.78
N GLN A 221 12.97 26.11 -4.64
CA GLN A 221 11.62 25.84 -5.12
C GLN A 221 10.79 25.35 -3.93
N VAL A 222 9.76 26.10 -3.53
CA VAL A 222 8.88 25.71 -2.43
C VAL A 222 8.28 24.35 -2.78
N PRO A 223 8.60 23.28 -2.03
CA PRO A 223 8.09 21.97 -2.39
C PRO A 223 6.57 21.92 -2.19
N ALA A 224 5.87 21.37 -3.17
CA ALA A 224 4.41 21.29 -3.16
C ALA A 224 3.96 20.00 -2.46
N TRP A 225 2.84 20.09 -1.74
CA TRP A 225 2.10 18.92 -1.27
C TRP A 225 1.32 18.31 -2.42
N HIS A 226 1.46 17.00 -2.61
CA HIS A 226 0.72 16.21 -3.58
C HIS A 226 -0.21 15.24 -2.88
N GLU A 227 -1.46 15.15 -3.34
CA GLU A 227 -2.44 14.18 -2.84
C GLU A 227 -2.34 12.89 -3.63
N ILE A 228 -2.02 11.78 -2.97
CA ILE A 228 -1.93 10.47 -3.59
C ILE A 228 -2.94 9.54 -2.94
N ARG A 229 -3.70 8.83 -3.77
CA ARG A 229 -4.64 7.79 -3.31
C ARG A 229 -4.42 6.53 -4.11
N ALA A 230 -4.46 5.39 -3.45
CA ALA A 230 -4.34 4.08 -4.07
C ALA A 230 -5.43 3.16 -3.54
N ARG A 231 -6.16 2.50 -4.44
CA ARG A 231 -7.17 1.49 -4.11
C ARG A 231 -6.70 0.12 -4.56
N PHE A 232 -6.82 -0.85 -3.67
CA PHE A 232 -6.61 -2.25 -3.94
C PHE A 232 -7.87 -3.01 -3.56
N ARG A 233 -8.48 -3.68 -4.53
CA ARG A 233 -9.58 -4.62 -4.32
C ARG A 233 -9.15 -6.01 -4.73
N LEU A 234 -9.18 -6.94 -3.78
CA LEU A 234 -8.94 -8.35 -4.05
C LEU A 234 -9.99 -8.88 -5.03
N ASN A 235 -9.55 -9.80 -5.87
CA ASN A 235 -10.45 -10.55 -6.72
C ASN A 235 -11.24 -11.62 -5.93
N SER A 236 -12.36 -12.05 -6.48
CA SER A 236 -13.16 -13.14 -5.95
C SER A 236 -12.51 -14.50 -6.25
N VAL A 237 -12.75 -15.45 -5.35
CA VAL A 237 -12.43 -16.86 -5.51
C VAL A 237 -13.67 -17.64 -5.13
N ALA A 238 -14.19 -18.44 -6.07
CA ALA A 238 -15.38 -19.27 -5.86
C ALA A 238 -15.18 -20.65 -6.49
N ASP A 239 -15.68 -21.69 -5.82
CA ASP A 239 -15.60 -23.08 -6.29
C ASP A 239 -14.18 -23.56 -6.65
N GLY A 240 -13.16 -23.02 -5.96
CA GLY A 240 -11.76 -23.33 -6.21
C GLY A 240 -11.17 -22.66 -7.46
N VAL A 241 -11.86 -21.66 -8.02
CA VAL A 241 -11.46 -20.93 -9.22
C VAL A 241 -11.13 -19.49 -8.90
N THR A 242 -10.00 -19.01 -9.41
CA THR A 242 -9.60 -17.61 -9.35
C THR A 242 -10.33 -16.81 -10.41
N HIS A 243 -11.13 -15.82 -10.00
CA HIS A 243 -11.76 -14.89 -10.94
C HIS A 243 -10.89 -13.66 -11.15
N ARG A 244 -10.95 -13.10 -12.35
CA ARG A 244 -10.25 -11.87 -12.75
C ARG A 244 -11.19 -10.68 -12.61
N ASP A 245 -11.45 -10.26 -11.38
CA ASP A 245 -12.36 -9.14 -11.06
C ASP A 245 -11.79 -8.21 -9.97
N GLY A 246 -10.50 -8.35 -9.66
CA GLY A 246 -9.75 -7.46 -8.78
C GLY A 246 -9.52 -6.09 -9.43
N VAL A 247 -9.19 -5.10 -8.60
CA VAL A 247 -9.00 -3.72 -9.05
C VAL A 247 -7.79 -3.09 -8.40
N LEU A 248 -6.97 -2.41 -9.20
CA LEU A 248 -5.89 -1.55 -8.74
C LEU A 248 -6.08 -0.17 -9.35
N GLN A 249 -6.20 0.86 -8.52
CA GLN A 249 -6.36 2.24 -9.00
C GLN A 249 -5.44 3.18 -8.24
N MET A 250 -4.90 4.18 -8.94
CA MET A 250 -4.14 5.26 -8.31
C MET A 250 -4.58 6.61 -8.84
N TRP A 251 -4.76 7.55 -7.91
CA TRP A 251 -4.97 8.96 -8.20
C TRP A 251 -3.79 9.79 -7.71
N PHE A 252 -3.38 10.76 -8.51
CA PHE A 252 -2.38 11.76 -8.17
C PHE A 252 -3.00 13.14 -8.39
N ASP A 253 -3.01 13.98 -7.35
CA ASP A 253 -3.67 15.29 -7.34
C ASP A 253 -5.12 15.26 -7.87
N ARG A 254 -5.84 14.17 -7.52
CA ARG A 254 -7.22 13.85 -7.90
C ARG A 254 -7.42 13.39 -9.35
N GLU A 255 -6.37 13.32 -10.16
CA GLU A 255 -6.40 12.69 -11.49
C GLU A 255 -6.23 11.18 -11.36
N LEU A 256 -7.09 10.38 -12.01
CA LEU A 256 -6.92 8.92 -12.11
C LEU A 256 -5.82 8.61 -13.12
N ILE A 257 -4.69 8.08 -12.66
CA ILE A 257 -3.47 7.87 -13.47
C ILE A 257 -3.15 6.40 -13.72
N ILE A 258 -3.65 5.50 -12.88
CA ILE A 258 -3.58 4.04 -13.07
C ILE A 258 -4.97 3.50 -12.80
N ASP A 259 -5.52 2.72 -13.74
CA ASP A 259 -6.82 2.06 -13.63
C ASP A 259 -6.74 0.65 -14.21
N VAL A 260 -6.48 -0.33 -13.34
CA VAL A 260 -6.38 -1.75 -13.68
C VAL A 260 -7.65 -2.43 -13.22
N GLN A 261 -8.41 -2.96 -14.18
CA GLN A 261 -9.56 -3.82 -13.97
C GLN A 261 -9.15 -5.28 -14.25
N ASP A 262 -9.98 -6.23 -13.84
CA ASP A 262 -9.76 -7.66 -14.07
C ASP A 262 -8.41 -8.19 -13.53
N ALA A 263 -7.90 -7.58 -12.47
CA ALA A 263 -6.64 -7.97 -11.86
C ALA A 263 -6.78 -9.21 -10.97
N VAL A 264 -5.68 -9.91 -10.73
CA VAL A 264 -5.60 -11.02 -9.77
C VAL A 264 -4.60 -10.66 -8.66
N LEU A 265 -5.12 -10.54 -7.43
CA LEU A 265 -4.34 -10.24 -6.22
C LEU A 265 -4.26 -11.45 -5.28
N ARG A 266 -5.10 -12.47 -5.46
CA ARG A 266 -5.03 -13.75 -4.76
C ARG A 266 -5.49 -14.89 -5.67
N SER A 267 -4.90 -16.06 -5.50
CA SER A 267 -5.29 -17.29 -6.18
C SER A 267 -6.16 -18.19 -5.29
N ALA A 268 -6.71 -19.27 -5.86
CA ALA A 268 -7.55 -20.21 -5.12
C ALA A 268 -6.78 -21.04 -4.06
N ARG A 269 -5.45 -20.97 -4.05
CA ARG A 269 -4.61 -21.38 -2.91
C ARG A 269 -5.05 -20.73 -1.60
N HIS A 270 -5.49 -19.48 -1.67
CA HIS A 270 -5.71 -18.60 -0.53
C HIS A 270 -7.05 -17.86 -0.62
N PRO A 271 -8.19 -18.59 -0.65
CA PRO A 271 -9.51 -18.02 -0.93
C PRO A 271 -10.00 -17.06 0.18
N HIS A 272 -9.42 -17.18 1.38
CA HIS A 272 -9.77 -16.37 2.55
C HIS A 272 -8.70 -15.32 2.89
N MET A 273 -7.70 -15.10 2.01
CA MET A 273 -6.71 -14.06 2.19
C MET A 273 -7.38 -12.68 2.09
N LEU A 274 -7.14 -11.84 3.09
CA LEU A 274 -7.69 -10.49 3.22
C LEU A 274 -6.60 -9.54 3.70
N PHE A 275 -6.66 -8.27 3.31
CA PHE A 275 -5.81 -7.23 3.88
C PHE A 275 -6.13 -7.05 5.36
N ASN A 276 -5.11 -6.92 6.20
CA ASN A 276 -5.31 -6.69 7.63
C ASN A 276 -4.27 -5.75 8.26
N GLN A 277 -3.38 -5.20 7.43
CA GLN A 277 -2.26 -4.39 7.88
C GLN A 277 -1.95 -3.33 6.84
N LEU A 278 -1.74 -2.10 7.31
CA LEU A 278 -1.04 -1.05 6.58
C LEU A 278 0.38 -0.98 7.15
N PHE A 279 1.39 -1.07 6.29
CA PHE A 279 2.79 -0.80 6.61
C PHE A 279 3.24 0.46 5.88
N VAL A 280 3.78 1.40 6.62
CA VAL A 280 4.38 2.62 6.09
C VAL A 280 5.85 2.60 6.45
N GLY A 281 6.72 2.34 5.50
CA GLY A 281 8.14 2.19 5.77
C GLY A 281 8.98 2.69 4.61
N PRO A 282 9.20 4.01 4.51
CA PRO A 282 10.08 4.58 3.51
C PRO A 282 11.46 3.94 3.60
N TYR A 283 11.81 3.19 2.56
CA TYR A 283 13.01 2.38 2.54
C TYR A 283 13.72 2.47 1.19
N TYR A 284 14.99 2.82 1.25
CA TYR A 284 15.91 2.99 0.13
C TYR A 284 16.99 1.92 0.19
N GLY A 285 16.74 0.73 -0.37
CA GLY A 285 17.71 -0.37 -0.33
C GLY A 285 19.14 -0.02 -0.82
N PRO A 286 19.29 0.74 -1.92
CA PRO A 286 20.57 1.24 -2.41
C PRO A 286 21.23 2.32 -1.53
N GLY A 287 20.47 2.92 -0.61
CA GLY A 287 20.83 4.12 0.13
C GLY A 287 20.53 5.42 -0.62
N VAL A 288 20.25 6.48 0.13
CA VAL A 288 20.03 7.82 -0.46
C VAL A 288 21.34 8.45 -1.00
N PRO A 289 21.28 9.25 -2.07
CA PRO A 289 22.48 9.88 -2.65
C PRO A 289 23.12 10.94 -1.75
N HIS A 290 22.32 11.63 -0.94
CA HIS A 290 22.73 12.63 0.03
C HIS A 290 21.66 12.74 1.13
N PRO A 291 21.91 13.48 2.22
CA PRO A 291 20.87 13.77 3.19
C PRO A 291 19.68 14.45 2.51
N GLN A 292 18.46 13.96 2.75
CA GLN A 292 17.24 14.47 2.13
C GLN A 292 16.02 14.03 2.95
N SER A 293 14.85 14.64 2.70
CA SER A 293 13.65 14.31 3.47
C SER A 293 12.37 14.28 2.65
N MET A 294 11.37 13.62 3.24
CA MET A 294 10.03 13.39 2.71
C MET A 294 9.00 13.59 3.82
#